data_AF-A0A3M8ASQ6-F1
#
_entry.id   AF-A0A3M8ASQ6-F1
#
_cell.length_a   1.000
_cell.length_b   1.000
_cell.length_c   1.000
_cell.angle_alpha   90.00
_cell.angle_beta   90.00
_cell.angle_gamma   90.00
#
_symmetry.space_group_name_H-M   'P 1'
#
loop_
_entity.id
_entity.type
_entity.pdbx_description
1 polymer ?
#
loop_
_entity_poly.entity_id
_entity_poly.type
_entity_poly.pdbx_seq_one_letter_code
_entity_poly.pdbx_strand_id
1 'polypeptide(L)'
;MLSISKKANRFRNWTGNVQSQPRQIALPQSLDEVVSIVRVKLRVLPAYRLRYQSLRMPLDECLSSLDTFKQSHRHFEFFSFPYSDTVQVKFMNETSEPSSANQQWSYLKKMVVENGLFWLLSESCRLRPALARSVSRLSAQSVPAVNESGYSHELFATPRLVRFYEMEYYLPAEHMGEAIREMRQAIEQERFNVHFPLECRYVKKDDIWLSPAYERDSAFIAVHMYKGMPYEAYFARMEQIFRRYGGRPHWGKMHNMTADELHQVYPRLPDFLAIRSRLDPEGMFVNPYLSELFGLS
;
A
#
# COMPACT_ATOMS: atom_id res chain seq x y z
N MET A 1 4.97 -35.08 7.37
CA MET A 1 5.84 -35.29 6.19
C MET A 1 4.93 -35.05 5.02
N LEU A 2 5.19 -33.97 4.27
CA LEU A 2 4.31 -33.56 3.18
C LEU A 2 4.16 -34.70 2.17
N SER A 3 2.94 -34.96 1.71
CA SER A 3 2.72 -35.92 0.64
C SER A 3 3.14 -35.30 -0.68
N ILE A 4 4.12 -35.92 -1.36
CA ILE A 4 4.67 -35.44 -2.63
C ILE A 4 3.99 -36.19 -3.79
N SER A 5 3.24 -35.46 -4.62
CA SER A 5 2.72 -35.98 -5.89
C SER A 5 3.71 -35.71 -7.03
N LYS A 6 4.07 -36.76 -7.78
CA LYS A 6 5.08 -36.72 -8.87
C LYS A 6 4.52 -36.37 -10.26
N LYS A 7 3.23 -36.06 -10.40
CA LYS A 7 2.62 -35.59 -11.65
C LYS A 7 1.61 -34.51 -11.36
N ALA A 8 2.01 -33.26 -11.55
CA ALA A 8 1.11 -32.13 -11.39
C ALA A 8 0.61 -31.64 -12.74
N ASN A 9 -0.71 -31.62 -12.87
CA ASN A 9 -1.39 -30.74 -13.83
C ASN A 9 -0.96 -29.28 -13.56
N ARG A 10 -1.11 -28.42 -14.58
CA ARG A 10 -0.88 -26.96 -14.47
C ARG A 10 -1.48 -26.41 -13.18
N PHE A 11 -0.62 -25.89 -12.31
CA PHE A 11 -1.02 -25.21 -11.08
C PHE A 11 -1.42 -23.77 -11.40
N ARG A 12 -2.45 -23.28 -10.71
CA ARG A 12 -2.80 -21.86 -10.66
C ARG A 12 -2.99 -21.45 -9.21
N ASN A 13 -2.49 -20.28 -8.84
CA ASN A 13 -2.80 -19.71 -7.53
C ASN A 13 -4.28 -19.27 -7.44
N TRP A 14 -4.75 -18.92 -6.23
CA TRP A 14 -6.16 -18.56 -6.01
C TRP A 14 -6.64 -17.35 -6.86
N THR A 15 -5.72 -16.47 -7.25
CA THR A 15 -6.04 -15.31 -8.13
C THR A 15 -6.10 -15.66 -9.62
N GLY A 16 -5.54 -16.82 -10.02
CA GLY A 16 -5.37 -17.22 -11.42
C GLY A 16 -4.24 -16.52 -12.17
N ASN A 17 -3.61 -15.50 -11.58
CA ASN A 17 -2.57 -14.67 -12.22
C ASN A 17 -1.22 -15.38 -12.28
N VAL A 18 -0.91 -16.26 -11.32
CA VAL A 18 0.30 -17.08 -11.34
C VAL A 18 -0.06 -18.47 -11.80
N GLN A 19 0.62 -18.94 -12.84
CA GLN A 19 0.43 -20.27 -13.40
C GLN A 19 1.79 -20.94 -13.57
N SER A 20 1.89 -22.21 -13.20
CA SER A 20 3.13 -22.97 -13.32
C SER A 20 2.85 -24.44 -13.63
N GLN A 21 3.87 -25.16 -14.08
CA GLN A 21 3.83 -26.63 -14.22
C GLN A 21 4.88 -27.21 -13.26
N PRO A 22 4.54 -27.36 -11.97
CA PRO A 22 5.52 -27.78 -10.99
C PRO A 22 5.92 -29.24 -11.24
N ARG A 23 7.20 -29.56 -11.03
CA ARG A 23 7.70 -30.95 -11.14
C ARG A 23 7.09 -31.86 -10.07
N GLN A 24 6.79 -31.29 -8.90
CA GLN A 24 6.21 -31.96 -7.75
C GLN A 24 5.26 -31.02 -7.03
N ILE A 25 4.18 -31.54 -6.44
CA ILE A 25 3.33 -30.79 -5.51
C ILE A 25 3.37 -31.48 -4.16
N ALA A 26 3.72 -30.71 -3.12
CA ALA A 26 3.62 -31.11 -1.73
C ALA A 26 2.30 -30.55 -1.16
N LEU A 27 1.41 -31.42 -0.69
CA LEU A 27 0.17 -31.00 -0.03
C LEU A 27 0.27 -31.24 1.48
N PRO A 28 0.03 -30.20 2.31
CA PRO A 28 -0.09 -30.39 3.74
C PRO A 28 -1.29 -31.28 4.04
N GLN A 29 -1.12 -32.26 4.94
CA GLN A 29 -2.18 -33.17 5.33
C GLN A 29 -3.02 -32.65 6.49
N SER A 30 -2.54 -31.61 7.19
CA SER A 30 -3.23 -30.97 8.30
C SER A 30 -2.92 -29.48 8.40
N LEU A 31 -3.75 -28.76 9.16
CA LEU A 31 -3.48 -27.38 9.52
C LEU A 31 -2.18 -27.25 10.32
N ASP A 32 -1.90 -28.21 11.22
CA ASP A 32 -0.68 -28.20 12.03
C ASP A 32 0.59 -28.29 11.17
N GLU A 33 0.54 -29.03 10.06
CA GLU A 33 1.66 -29.09 9.11
C GLU A 33 1.89 -27.73 8.44
N VAL A 34 0.82 -27.02 8.06
CA VAL A 34 0.93 -25.62 7.58
C VAL A 34 1.49 -24.71 8.66
N VAL A 35 0.94 -24.76 9.88
CA VAL A 35 1.40 -23.95 11.01
C VAL A 35 2.87 -24.20 11.30
N SER A 36 3.34 -25.45 11.25
CA SER A 36 4.74 -25.80 11.49
C SER A 36 5.70 -25.13 10.51
N ILE A 37 5.25 -24.89 9.27
CA ILE A 37 6.04 -24.24 8.22
C ILE A 37 6.07 -22.72 8.39
N VAL A 38 4.98 -22.09 8.85
CA VAL A 38 4.82 -20.63 8.86
C VAL A 38 4.70 -20.00 10.26
N ARG A 39 5.04 -20.73 11.33
CA ARG A 39 4.87 -20.25 12.70
C ARG A 39 5.77 -19.04 12.99
N VAL A 40 5.14 -17.91 13.27
CA VAL A 40 5.81 -16.70 13.78
C VAL A 40 5.24 -16.33 15.15
N LYS A 41 6.09 -15.77 16.02
CA LYS A 41 5.69 -15.23 17.32
C LYS A 41 5.77 -13.70 17.25
N LEU A 42 4.63 -13.04 17.45
CA LEU A 42 4.55 -11.57 17.45
C LEU A 42 4.44 -11.06 18.89
N ARG A 43 5.10 -9.94 19.18
CA ARG A 43 4.85 -9.17 20.40
C ARG A 43 3.58 -8.35 20.17
N VAL A 44 2.60 -8.49 21.06
CA VAL A 44 1.32 -7.78 20.98
C VAL A 44 1.15 -6.83 22.15
N LEU A 45 0.40 -5.75 21.94
CA LEU A 45 -0.04 -4.84 22.99
C LEU A 45 -1.41 -5.30 23.55
N PRO A 46 -1.76 -4.92 24.79
CA PRO A 46 -3.14 -5.03 25.27
C PRO A 46 -4.10 -4.31 24.32
N ALA A 47 -5.33 -4.82 24.19
CA ALA A 47 -6.34 -4.16 23.36
C ALA A 47 -6.64 -2.75 23.90
N TYR A 48 -6.59 -1.75 23.01
CA TYR A 48 -6.81 -0.34 23.35
C TYR A 48 -7.73 0.32 22.33
N ARG A 49 -8.33 1.45 22.73
CA ARG A 49 -9.23 2.23 21.88
C ARG A 49 -8.52 3.42 21.26
N LEU A 50 -8.96 3.77 20.07
CA LEU A 50 -8.53 4.94 19.33
C LEU A 50 -9.73 5.85 19.08
N ARG A 51 -9.48 7.16 19.07
CA ARG A 51 -10.37 8.17 18.49
C ARG A 51 -9.85 8.48 17.09
N TYR A 52 -10.66 8.18 16.08
CA TYR A 52 -10.43 8.49 14.67
C TYR A 52 -11.10 9.82 14.31
N GLN A 53 -10.33 10.72 13.70
CA GLN A 53 -10.82 11.99 13.18
C GLN A 53 -10.42 12.12 11.71
N SER A 54 -11.37 12.42 10.83
CA SER A 54 -11.16 12.72 9.42
C SER A 54 -11.70 14.12 9.13
N LEU A 55 -10.89 14.95 8.48
CA LEU A 55 -11.27 16.31 8.09
C LEU A 55 -10.63 16.70 6.76
N ARG A 56 -11.14 17.78 6.17
CA ARG A 56 -10.60 18.37 4.95
C ARG A 56 -9.74 19.58 5.31
N MET A 57 -8.65 19.78 4.60
CA MET A 57 -7.84 20.98 4.74
C MET A 57 -7.13 21.33 3.42
N PRO A 58 -6.66 22.57 3.23
CA PRO A 58 -5.80 22.94 2.12
C PRO A 58 -4.49 22.13 2.11
N LEU A 59 -4.02 21.75 0.92
CA LEU A 59 -2.78 20.99 0.75
C LEU A 59 -1.59 21.74 1.35
N ASP A 60 -1.44 23.04 1.07
CA ASP A 60 -0.29 23.80 1.56
C ASP A 60 -0.25 23.87 3.08
N GLU A 61 -1.41 24.01 3.73
CA GLU A 61 -1.54 23.96 5.20
C GLU A 61 -1.17 22.58 5.75
N CYS A 62 -1.60 21.50 5.07
CA CYS A 62 -1.22 20.13 5.43
C CYS A 62 0.30 19.93 5.30
N LEU A 63 0.90 20.37 4.19
CA LEU A 63 2.31 20.20 3.90
C LEU A 63 3.20 21.05 4.84
N SER A 64 2.75 22.24 5.26
CA SER A 64 3.48 23.05 6.24
C SER A 64 3.38 22.50 7.67
N SER A 65 2.39 21.65 7.95
CA SER A 65 2.10 21.14 9.30
C SER A 65 2.54 19.68 9.51
N LEU A 66 3.25 19.07 8.55
CA LEU A 66 3.61 17.65 8.58
C LEU A 66 4.38 17.26 9.85
N ASP A 67 5.37 18.06 10.27
CA ASP A 67 6.16 17.76 11.47
C ASP A 67 5.33 17.85 12.75
N THR A 68 4.48 18.87 12.86
CA THR A 68 3.53 19.00 13.97
C THR A 68 2.62 17.77 14.02
N PHE A 69 2.00 17.39 12.90
CA PHE A 69 1.06 16.27 12.88
C PHE A 69 1.71 14.92 13.20
N LYS A 70 2.93 14.68 12.73
CA LYS A 70 3.69 13.46 13.06
C LYS A 70 4.03 13.36 14.55
N GLN A 71 4.19 14.49 15.23
CA GLN A 71 4.58 14.53 16.65
C GLN A 71 3.36 14.56 17.58
N SER A 72 2.28 15.26 17.18
CA SER A 72 1.10 15.46 18.01
C SER A 72 0.06 14.33 17.91
N HIS A 73 0.18 13.46 16.91
CA HIS A 73 -0.75 12.35 16.71
C HIS A 73 -0.03 11.01 16.70
N ARG A 74 -0.65 9.99 17.32
CA ARG A 74 -0.13 8.63 17.28
C ARG A 74 -0.10 8.08 15.85
N HIS A 75 -1.16 8.33 15.09
CA HIS A 75 -1.20 8.04 13.66
C HIS A 75 -1.71 9.25 12.91
N PHE A 76 -1.03 9.56 11.81
CA PHE A 76 -1.37 10.60 10.87
C PHE A 76 -1.25 10.04 9.45
N GLU A 77 -2.29 10.24 8.65
CA GLU A 77 -2.27 10.00 7.21
C GLU A 77 -3.01 11.10 6.48
N PHE A 78 -2.68 11.31 5.21
CA PHE A 78 -3.42 12.23 4.36
C PHE A 78 -3.56 11.72 2.93
N PHE A 79 -4.59 12.18 2.25
CA PHE A 79 -4.90 11.82 0.87
C PHE A 79 -4.89 13.08 0.01
N SER A 80 -3.92 13.15 -0.91
CA SER A 80 -3.79 14.26 -1.86
C SER A 80 -4.50 13.92 -3.16
N PHE A 81 -5.54 14.69 -3.50
CA PHE A 81 -6.31 14.47 -4.72
C PHE A 81 -5.62 15.17 -5.91
N PRO A 82 -5.33 14.46 -7.01
CA PRO A 82 -4.48 14.97 -8.09
C PRO A 82 -4.83 16.37 -8.62
N TYR A 83 -6.12 16.70 -8.74
CA TYR A 83 -6.57 17.97 -9.33
C TYR A 83 -7.36 18.88 -8.38
N SER A 84 -7.16 18.71 -7.07
CA SER A 84 -7.75 19.55 -6.03
C SER A 84 -6.67 19.99 -5.04
N ASP A 85 -6.78 21.22 -4.53
CA ASP A 85 -5.93 21.71 -3.43
C ASP A 85 -6.51 21.37 -2.06
N THR A 86 -7.63 20.64 -2.00
CA THR A 86 -8.15 20.06 -0.76
C THR A 86 -7.61 18.65 -0.58
N VAL A 87 -7.07 18.38 0.61
CA VAL A 87 -6.70 17.03 1.05
C VAL A 87 -7.68 16.53 2.10
N GLN A 88 -7.77 15.21 2.22
CA GLN A 88 -8.30 14.58 3.43
C GLN A 88 -7.13 14.34 4.38
N VAL A 89 -7.24 14.77 5.63
CA VAL A 89 -6.33 14.35 6.69
C VAL A 89 -7.08 13.48 7.68
N LYS A 90 -6.36 12.51 8.23
CA LYS A 90 -6.89 11.61 9.24
C LYS A 90 -5.91 11.46 10.38
N PHE A 91 -6.46 11.49 11.58
CA PHE A 91 -5.74 11.37 12.83
C PHE A 91 -6.33 10.23 13.65
N MET A 92 -5.47 9.44 14.29
CA MET A 92 -5.90 8.50 15.33
C MET A 92 -5.05 8.66 16.57
N ASN A 93 -5.71 8.83 17.71
CA ASN A 93 -5.08 8.98 19.03
C ASN A 93 -5.72 8.02 20.03
N GLU A 94 -4.95 7.57 21.03
CA GLU A 94 -5.50 6.74 22.10
C GLU A 94 -6.58 7.49 22.87
N THR A 95 -7.63 6.77 23.29
CA THR A 95 -8.75 7.35 24.03
C THR A 95 -9.29 6.36 25.05
N SER A 96 -9.83 6.88 26.16
CA SER A 96 -10.60 6.11 27.14
C SER A 96 -12.09 6.09 26.84
N GLU A 97 -12.55 6.82 25.82
CA GLU A 97 -13.96 6.91 25.45
C GLU A 97 -14.51 5.55 25.00
N PRO A 98 -15.79 5.25 25.30
CA PRO A 98 -16.43 4.04 24.81
C PRO A 98 -16.51 4.05 23.28
N SER A 99 -16.59 2.87 22.67
CA SER A 99 -16.78 2.75 21.22
C SER A 99 -18.09 3.42 20.80
N SER A 100 -18.09 4.10 19.66
CA SER A 100 -19.25 4.83 19.17
C SER A 100 -20.42 3.88 18.85
N ALA A 101 -21.60 4.17 19.40
CA ALA A 101 -22.75 3.26 19.46
C ALA A 101 -23.27 2.71 18.10
N ASN A 102 -22.95 3.37 16.99
CA ASN A 102 -23.44 3.03 15.64
C ASN A 102 -22.35 2.51 14.68
N GLN A 103 -21.22 2.02 15.19
CA GLN A 103 -20.06 1.68 14.36
C GLN A 103 -20.37 0.65 13.26
N GLN A 104 -21.16 -0.38 13.53
CA GLN A 104 -21.52 -1.42 12.55
C GLN A 104 -22.49 -0.93 11.45
N TRP A 105 -23.50 -0.13 11.80
CA TRP A 105 -24.45 0.45 10.84
C TRP A 105 -23.82 1.57 9.99
N SER A 106 -22.94 2.38 10.59
CA SER A 106 -22.09 3.36 9.89
C SER A 106 -21.16 2.67 8.91
N TYR A 107 -20.52 1.57 9.32
CA TYR A 107 -19.65 0.75 8.48
C TYR A 107 -20.39 0.13 7.29
N LEU A 108 -21.57 -0.46 7.48
CA LEU A 108 -22.37 -1.01 6.37
C LEU A 108 -22.84 0.06 5.37
N LYS A 109 -23.22 1.25 5.85
CA LYS A 109 -23.64 2.37 5.00
C LYS A 109 -22.48 2.94 4.18
N LYS A 110 -21.30 3.11 4.82
CA LYS A 110 -20.03 3.43 4.15
C LYS A 110 -19.69 2.35 3.10
N MET A 111 -19.83 1.08 3.46
CA MET A 111 -19.53 -0.05 2.56
C MET A 111 -20.41 -0.08 1.31
N VAL A 112 -21.73 0.07 1.41
CA VAL A 112 -22.63 -0.11 0.26
C VAL A 112 -22.71 1.15 -0.59
N VAL A 113 -22.88 2.31 0.03
CA VAL A 113 -23.14 3.56 -0.70
C VAL A 113 -21.84 4.17 -1.21
N GLU A 114 -20.79 4.25 -0.39
CA GLU A 114 -19.53 4.89 -0.81
C GLU A 114 -18.76 4.00 -1.79
N ASN A 115 -18.68 2.67 -1.57
CA ASN A 115 -18.02 1.81 -2.57
C ASN A 115 -18.84 1.68 -3.86
N GLY A 116 -20.18 1.63 -3.78
CA GLY A 116 -21.03 1.57 -4.97
C GLY A 116 -20.94 2.84 -5.82
N LEU A 117 -21.04 4.01 -5.19
CA LEU A 117 -20.86 5.29 -5.85
C LEU A 117 -19.43 5.46 -6.40
N PHE A 118 -18.42 5.12 -5.60
CA PHE A 118 -17.03 5.22 -6.04
C PHE A 118 -16.71 4.25 -7.19
N TRP A 119 -17.32 3.06 -7.20
CA TRP A 119 -17.27 2.14 -8.33
C TRP A 119 -17.91 2.75 -9.58
N LEU A 120 -19.12 3.33 -9.48
CA LEU A 120 -19.77 4.02 -10.61
C LEU A 120 -18.92 5.17 -11.17
N LEU A 121 -18.35 5.99 -10.28
CA LEU A 121 -17.44 7.07 -10.68
C LEU A 121 -16.20 6.52 -11.38
N SER A 122 -15.63 5.43 -10.87
CA SER A 122 -14.46 4.78 -11.45
C SER A 122 -14.75 4.14 -12.80
N GLU A 123 -15.90 3.48 -12.95
CA GLU A 123 -16.38 2.95 -14.23
C GLU A 123 -16.62 4.07 -15.25
N SER A 124 -17.15 5.22 -14.82
CA SER A 124 -17.32 6.38 -15.71
C SER A 124 -15.97 6.90 -16.23
N CYS A 125 -14.93 6.92 -15.38
CA CYS A 125 -13.56 7.25 -15.78
C CYS A 125 -12.96 6.18 -16.70
N ARG A 126 -13.27 4.89 -16.47
CA ARG A 126 -12.82 3.80 -17.34
C ARG A 126 -13.39 3.93 -18.75
N LEU A 127 -14.68 4.29 -18.86
CA LEU A 127 -15.35 4.50 -20.15
C LEU A 127 -14.97 5.82 -20.81
N ARG A 128 -14.71 6.87 -20.02
CA ARG A 128 -14.31 8.19 -20.49
C ARG A 128 -13.21 8.79 -19.59
N PRO A 129 -11.93 8.49 -19.86
CA PRO A 129 -10.80 8.89 -19.00
C PRO A 129 -10.73 10.39 -18.70
N ALA A 130 -11.17 11.24 -19.62
CA ALA A 130 -11.22 12.69 -19.42
C ALA A 130 -12.10 13.14 -18.23
N LEU A 131 -12.98 12.29 -17.72
CA LEU A 131 -13.77 12.57 -16.50
C LEU A 131 -12.94 12.49 -15.22
N ALA A 132 -11.76 11.87 -15.24
CA ALA A 132 -10.93 11.65 -14.05
C ALA A 132 -10.66 12.93 -13.25
N ARG A 133 -10.46 14.04 -13.97
CA ARG A 133 -10.25 15.36 -13.36
C ARG A 133 -11.44 15.84 -12.54
N SER A 134 -12.63 15.80 -13.13
CA SER A 134 -13.86 16.23 -12.47
C SER A 134 -14.23 15.29 -11.33
N VAL A 135 -14.06 13.98 -11.53
CA VAL A 135 -14.31 12.96 -10.50
C VAL A 135 -13.38 13.16 -9.31
N SER A 136 -12.08 13.34 -9.51
CA SER A 136 -11.11 13.60 -8.44
C SER A 136 -11.48 14.83 -7.61
N ARG A 137 -11.87 15.93 -8.27
CA ARG A 137 -12.30 17.17 -7.60
C ARG A 137 -13.56 16.98 -6.78
N LEU A 138 -14.55 16.29 -7.35
CA LEU A 138 -15.79 15.96 -6.65
C LEU A 138 -15.50 15.05 -5.44
N SER A 139 -14.64 14.05 -5.60
CA SER A 139 -14.20 13.18 -4.50
C SER A 139 -13.54 13.97 -3.38
N ALA A 140 -12.62 14.90 -3.68
CA ALA A 140 -11.98 15.76 -2.69
C ALA A 140 -12.99 16.60 -1.89
N GLN A 141 -13.98 17.18 -2.58
CA GLN A 141 -15.04 17.97 -1.96
C GLN A 141 -16.04 17.13 -1.17
N SER A 142 -16.17 15.84 -1.47
CA SER A 142 -17.16 14.93 -0.87
C SER A 142 -16.59 14.11 0.28
N VAL A 143 -15.32 14.31 0.65
CA VAL A 143 -14.69 13.64 1.80
C VAL A 143 -15.50 13.92 3.08
N PRO A 144 -15.97 12.88 3.78
CA PRO A 144 -16.75 13.06 4.99
C PRO A 144 -15.86 13.50 6.16
N ALA A 145 -16.39 14.43 6.95
CA ALA A 145 -15.87 14.69 8.29
C ALA A 145 -16.37 13.57 9.21
N VAL A 146 -15.46 12.87 9.87
CA VAL A 146 -15.78 11.73 10.74
C VAL A 146 -15.08 11.94 12.07
N ASN A 147 -15.78 11.67 13.16
CA ASN A 147 -15.22 11.61 14.50
C ASN A 147 -15.85 10.41 15.21
N GLU A 148 -15.08 9.34 15.40
CA GLU A 148 -15.56 8.11 16.02
C GLU A 148 -14.49 7.48 16.90
N SER A 149 -14.93 6.73 17.90
CA SER A 149 -14.10 5.97 18.83
C SER A 149 -14.36 4.48 18.66
N GLY A 150 -13.34 3.65 18.80
CA GLY A 150 -13.44 2.20 18.60
C GLY A 150 -12.17 1.48 18.99
N TYR A 151 -12.18 0.14 19.02
CA TYR A 151 -10.95 -0.60 19.24
C TYR A 151 -10.02 -0.47 18.03
N SER A 152 -8.71 -0.49 18.29
CA SER A 152 -7.70 -0.26 17.25
C SER A 152 -7.86 -1.17 16.02
N HIS A 153 -8.11 -2.46 16.23
CA HIS A 153 -8.31 -3.43 15.13
C HIS A 153 -9.58 -3.17 14.30
N GLU A 154 -10.60 -2.52 14.86
CA GLU A 154 -11.84 -2.15 14.16
C GLU A 154 -11.67 -0.86 13.35
N LEU A 155 -10.82 0.06 13.81
CA LEU A 155 -10.59 1.35 13.15
C LEU A 155 -9.51 1.30 12.06
N PHE A 156 -8.53 0.39 12.16
CA PHE A 156 -7.52 0.23 11.11
C PHE A 156 -8.07 -0.47 9.85
N ALA A 157 -9.01 -1.39 10.02
CA ALA A 157 -9.49 -2.23 8.91
C ALA A 157 -10.65 -1.55 8.17
N THR A 158 -10.38 -1.05 6.97
CA THR A 158 -11.44 -0.61 6.04
C THR A 158 -11.48 -1.56 4.84
N PRO A 159 -12.62 -2.23 4.55
CA PRO A 159 -12.74 -3.08 3.39
C PRO A 159 -12.68 -2.24 2.12
N ARG A 160 -11.83 -2.65 1.17
CA ARG A 160 -11.74 -2.02 -0.15
C ARG A 160 -12.42 -2.94 -1.17
N LEU A 161 -13.57 -2.53 -1.70
CA LEU A 161 -14.33 -3.34 -2.68
C LEU A 161 -13.98 -3.00 -4.14
N VAL A 162 -13.48 -1.79 -4.39
CA VAL A 162 -13.06 -1.34 -5.71
C VAL A 162 -11.65 -1.89 -6.01
N ARG A 163 -11.51 -2.61 -7.12
CA ARG A 163 -10.23 -3.18 -7.56
C ARG A 163 -9.43 -2.15 -8.35
N PHE A 164 -8.14 -2.06 -8.08
CA PHE A 164 -7.21 -1.12 -8.72
C PHE A 164 -5.81 -1.72 -8.81
N TYR A 165 -4.97 -1.14 -9.66
CA TYR A 165 -3.52 -1.32 -9.66
C TYR A 165 -2.91 -0.36 -8.64
N GLU A 166 -1.80 -0.76 -8.02
CA GLU A 166 -1.16 0.01 -6.96
C GLU A 166 0.36 -0.12 -7.02
N MET A 167 1.04 1.02 -6.91
CA MET A 167 2.48 1.15 -6.70
C MET A 167 2.67 1.97 -5.43
N GLU A 168 3.62 1.59 -4.58
CA GLU A 168 3.90 2.29 -3.32
C GLU A 168 5.41 2.32 -3.08
N TYR A 169 5.90 3.48 -2.63
CA TYR A 169 7.32 3.72 -2.34
C TYR A 169 7.49 4.44 -1.01
N TYR A 170 8.60 4.14 -0.34
CA TYR A 170 8.97 4.72 0.94
C TYR A 170 10.19 5.62 0.72
N LEU A 171 10.01 6.91 0.91
CA LEU A 171 11.01 7.96 0.83
C LEU A 171 11.56 8.26 2.24
N PRO A 172 12.74 8.89 2.40
CA PRO A 172 13.08 9.59 3.64
C PRO A 172 11.94 10.55 4.05
N ALA A 173 11.59 10.55 5.34
CA ALA A 173 10.39 11.21 5.84
C ALA A 173 10.31 12.72 5.52
N GLU A 174 11.46 13.38 5.42
CA GLU A 174 11.61 14.80 5.10
C GLU A 174 11.13 15.15 3.68
N HIS A 175 11.18 14.20 2.73
CA HIS A 175 10.89 14.48 1.32
C HIS A 175 9.40 14.40 0.94
N MET A 176 8.49 14.13 1.89
CA MET A 176 7.05 14.01 1.61
C MET A 176 6.50 15.24 0.86
N GLY A 177 6.78 16.44 1.36
CA GLY A 177 6.21 17.66 0.79
C GLY A 177 6.74 17.97 -0.61
N GLU A 178 8.03 17.75 -0.85
CA GLU A 178 8.67 17.96 -2.15
C GLU A 178 8.14 16.96 -3.19
N ALA A 179 8.11 15.67 -2.83
CA ALA A 179 7.62 14.61 -3.69
C ALA A 179 6.15 14.82 -4.08
N ILE A 180 5.27 15.17 -3.14
CA ILE A 180 3.85 15.40 -3.44
C ILE A 180 3.65 16.57 -4.39
N ARG A 181 4.40 17.68 -4.24
CA ARG A 181 4.33 18.81 -5.17
C ARG A 181 4.78 18.41 -6.58
N GLU A 182 5.89 17.70 -6.68
CA GLU A 182 6.43 17.25 -7.97
C GLU A 182 5.50 16.24 -8.65
N MET A 183 4.92 15.30 -7.91
CA MET A 183 3.93 14.34 -8.42
C MET A 183 2.71 15.05 -8.97
N ARG A 184 2.14 16.02 -8.24
CA ARG A 184 0.99 16.80 -8.72
C ARG A 184 1.33 17.58 -9.99
N GLN A 185 2.51 18.20 -10.03
CA GLN A 185 2.99 18.92 -11.21
C GLN A 185 3.11 17.99 -12.42
N ALA A 186 3.72 16.81 -12.24
CA ALA A 186 3.85 15.82 -13.31
C ALA A 186 2.48 15.33 -13.80
N ILE A 187 1.54 15.07 -12.89
CA ILE A 187 0.17 14.67 -13.25
C ILE A 187 -0.53 15.71 -14.13
N GLU A 188 -0.39 16.98 -13.79
CA GLU A 188 -0.99 18.08 -14.56
C GLU A 188 -0.31 18.26 -15.92
N GLN A 189 1.03 18.30 -15.94
CA GLN A 189 1.82 18.55 -17.15
C GLN A 189 1.68 17.44 -18.19
N GLU A 190 1.71 16.18 -17.74
CA GLU A 190 1.62 15.00 -18.61
C GLU A 190 0.17 14.57 -18.86
N ARG A 191 -0.80 15.27 -18.24
CA ARG A 191 -2.24 15.06 -18.42
C ARG A 191 -2.66 13.62 -18.17
N PHE A 192 -2.09 12.97 -17.15
CA PHE A 192 -2.57 11.66 -16.73
C PHE A 192 -4.04 11.75 -16.36
N ASN A 193 -4.81 10.68 -16.58
CA ASN A 193 -6.24 10.60 -16.25
C ASN A 193 -6.42 9.75 -14.98
N VAL A 194 -5.97 10.27 -13.83
CA VAL A 194 -5.99 9.56 -12.54
C VAL A 194 -6.96 10.23 -11.59
N HIS A 195 -8.05 9.56 -11.20
CA HIS A 195 -9.00 10.13 -10.24
C HIS A 195 -8.75 9.74 -8.80
N PHE A 196 -7.98 8.67 -8.57
CA PHE A 196 -7.64 8.21 -7.22
C PHE A 196 -6.72 9.20 -6.50
N PRO A 197 -6.86 9.35 -5.17
CA PRO A 197 -5.93 10.12 -4.38
C PRO A 197 -4.56 9.42 -4.26
N LEU A 198 -3.53 10.23 -4.03
CA LEU A 198 -2.25 9.80 -3.49
C LEU A 198 -2.42 9.55 -1.99
N GLU A 199 -2.16 8.33 -1.53
CA GLU A 199 -2.27 7.97 -0.10
C GLU A 199 -0.90 8.15 0.57
N CYS A 200 -0.85 9.00 1.59
CA CYS A 200 0.39 9.47 2.18
C CYS A 200 0.42 9.15 3.68
N ARG A 201 1.44 8.42 4.11
CA ARG A 201 1.59 7.94 5.49
C ARG A 201 3.03 8.08 5.97
N TYR A 202 3.24 7.84 7.26
CA TYR A 202 4.58 7.79 7.85
C TYR A 202 4.75 6.54 8.70
N VAL A 203 5.96 5.99 8.70
CA VAL A 203 6.35 4.94 9.63
C VAL A 203 7.76 5.22 10.13
N LYS A 204 8.00 4.84 11.38
CA LYS A 204 9.29 4.94 12.04
C LYS A 204 10.27 3.91 11.50
N LYS A 205 11.55 4.22 11.61
CA LYS A 205 12.61 3.28 11.27
C LYS A 205 12.48 1.96 12.04
N ASP A 206 12.91 0.89 11.39
CA ASP A 206 13.07 -0.44 11.99
C ASP A 206 14.46 -1.00 11.67
N ASP A 207 14.75 -2.19 12.17
CA ASP A 207 15.98 -2.97 11.94
C ASP A 207 15.73 -4.23 11.09
N ILE A 208 14.61 -4.29 10.37
CA ILE A 208 14.21 -5.43 9.55
C ILE A 208 14.85 -5.30 8.17
N TRP A 209 15.75 -6.22 7.82
CA TRP A 209 16.64 -6.10 6.65
C TRP A 209 15.97 -5.73 5.33
N LEU A 210 14.78 -6.29 5.05
CA LEU A 210 14.04 -6.02 3.83
C LEU A 210 12.90 -5.02 4.02
N SER A 211 12.74 -4.42 5.20
CA SER A 211 11.76 -3.35 5.37
C SER A 211 12.17 -2.14 4.52
N PRO A 212 11.24 -1.52 3.78
CA PRO A 212 11.57 -0.27 3.11
C PRO A 212 11.84 0.87 4.11
N ALA A 213 11.47 0.71 5.40
CA ALA A 213 11.80 1.63 6.49
C ALA A 213 13.10 1.27 7.26
N TYR A 214 13.91 0.32 6.77
CA TYR A 214 15.16 -0.09 7.42
C TYR A 214 16.06 1.11 7.72
N GLU A 215 16.36 1.31 9.01
CA GLU A 215 17.22 2.32 9.60
C GLU A 215 16.88 3.80 9.30
N ARG A 216 15.70 4.10 8.70
CA ARG A 216 15.26 5.47 8.44
C ARG A 216 13.76 5.69 8.63
N ASP A 217 13.40 6.79 9.29
CA ASP A 217 12.02 7.26 9.32
C ASP A 217 11.59 7.55 7.88
N SER A 218 10.42 7.07 7.48
CA SER A 218 10.04 7.03 6.07
C SER A 218 8.64 7.61 5.83
N ALA A 219 8.53 8.37 4.74
CA ALA A 219 7.30 8.84 4.12
C ALA A 219 6.83 7.81 3.08
N PHE A 220 5.60 7.35 3.20
CA PHE A 220 5.04 6.30 2.35
C PHE A 220 4.05 6.95 1.42
N ILE A 221 4.18 6.73 0.12
CA ILE A 221 3.29 7.29 -0.88
C ILE A 221 2.81 6.17 -1.79
N ALA A 222 1.50 5.92 -1.79
CA ALA A 222 0.85 4.99 -2.71
C ALA A 222 0.10 5.73 -3.81
N VAL A 223 0.29 5.26 -5.05
CA VAL A 223 -0.42 5.71 -6.24
C VAL A 223 -1.30 4.58 -6.76
N HIS A 224 -2.48 4.94 -7.24
CA HIS A 224 -3.49 3.98 -7.66
C HIS A 224 -3.98 4.29 -9.07
N MET A 225 -4.35 3.25 -9.81
CA MET A 225 -5.10 3.37 -11.06
C MET A 225 -6.23 2.37 -11.09
N TYR A 226 -7.42 2.80 -11.51
CA TYR A 226 -8.57 1.91 -11.56
C TYR A 226 -8.35 0.74 -12.51
N LYS A 227 -8.87 -0.44 -12.15
CA LYS A 227 -8.74 -1.65 -12.97
C LYS A 227 -9.28 -1.40 -14.39
N GLY A 228 -8.47 -1.74 -15.40
CA GLY A 228 -8.82 -1.58 -16.81
C GLY A 228 -8.56 -0.19 -17.40
N MET A 229 -8.00 0.74 -16.63
CA MET A 229 -7.43 1.99 -17.15
C MET A 229 -5.91 1.83 -17.39
N PRO A 230 -5.33 2.54 -18.38
CA PRO A 230 -3.89 2.51 -18.62
C PRO A 230 -3.15 3.11 -17.41
N TYR A 231 -2.15 2.40 -16.89
CA TYR A 231 -1.46 2.78 -15.64
C TYR A 231 0.06 2.86 -15.81
N GLU A 232 0.61 2.18 -16.80
CA GLU A 232 2.04 1.92 -16.96
C GLU A 232 2.85 3.22 -17.08
N ALA A 233 2.43 4.15 -17.95
CA ALA A 233 3.10 5.44 -18.12
C ALA A 233 3.03 6.31 -16.85
N TYR A 234 1.86 6.30 -16.18
CA TYR A 234 1.67 7.02 -14.92
C TYR A 234 2.57 6.44 -13.82
N PHE A 235 2.58 5.13 -13.66
CA PHE A 235 3.38 4.44 -12.64
C PHE A 235 4.88 4.59 -12.91
N ALA A 236 5.33 4.44 -14.16
CA ALA A 236 6.72 4.68 -14.53
C ALA A 236 7.14 6.12 -14.20
N ARG A 237 6.27 7.10 -14.44
CA ARG A 237 6.56 8.50 -14.10
C ARG A 237 6.62 8.75 -12.58
N MET A 238 5.68 8.19 -11.82
CA MET A 238 5.71 8.28 -10.35
C MET A 238 6.95 7.60 -9.77
N GLU A 239 7.32 6.43 -10.29
CA GLU A 239 8.52 5.69 -9.90
C GLU A 239 9.80 6.50 -10.15
N GLN A 240 9.92 7.19 -11.29
CA GLN A 240 11.03 8.10 -11.54
C GLN A 240 11.14 9.20 -10.47
N ILE A 241 10.00 9.76 -10.04
CA ILE A 241 9.97 10.76 -8.97
C ILE A 241 10.42 10.10 -7.66
N PHE A 242 9.84 8.96 -7.29
CA PHE A 242 10.21 8.27 -6.05
C PHE A 242 11.70 7.94 -5.98
N ARG A 243 12.28 7.51 -7.09
CA ARG A 243 13.71 7.16 -7.17
C ARG A 243 14.62 8.38 -7.01
N ARG A 244 14.23 9.56 -7.48
CA ARG A 244 14.99 10.82 -7.25
C ARG A 244 15.13 11.14 -5.75
N TYR A 245 14.12 10.81 -4.96
CA TYR A 245 14.13 11.02 -3.50
C TYR A 245 14.61 9.79 -2.73
N GLY A 246 15.35 8.86 -3.36
CA GLY A 246 15.89 7.67 -2.68
C GLY A 246 14.81 6.71 -2.19
N GLY A 247 13.70 6.60 -2.93
CA GLY A 247 12.58 5.73 -2.62
C GLY A 247 12.94 4.25 -2.64
N ARG A 248 12.39 3.50 -1.68
CA ARG A 248 12.42 2.03 -1.65
C ARG A 248 11.03 1.48 -2.00
N PRO A 249 10.90 0.53 -2.94
CA PRO A 249 9.61 0.00 -3.37
C PRO A 249 8.99 -0.87 -2.29
N HIS A 250 7.68 -0.78 -2.09
CA HIS A 250 6.97 -1.72 -1.24
C HIS A 250 6.88 -3.10 -1.93
N TRP A 251 7.47 -4.14 -1.33
CA TRP A 251 7.53 -5.50 -1.92
C TRP A 251 6.18 -6.12 -2.29
N GLY A 252 5.12 -5.81 -1.54
CA GLY A 252 3.76 -6.26 -1.83
C GLY A 252 2.99 -5.45 -2.89
N LYS A 253 3.63 -4.47 -3.55
CA LYS A 253 3.02 -3.60 -4.58
C LYS A 253 3.82 -3.65 -5.87
N MET A 254 3.28 -3.05 -6.93
CA MET A 254 3.96 -3.00 -8.23
C MET A 254 5.17 -2.06 -8.18
N HIS A 255 6.27 -2.47 -8.79
CA HIS A 255 7.45 -1.66 -9.06
C HIS A 255 8.21 -2.25 -10.25
N ASN A 256 9.03 -1.45 -10.93
CA ASN A 256 9.85 -1.89 -12.06
C ASN A 256 11.35 -1.85 -11.77
N MET A 257 11.75 -1.71 -10.50
CA MET A 257 13.16 -1.75 -10.13
C MET A 257 13.82 -3.08 -10.50
N THR A 258 14.99 -3.00 -11.13
CA THR A 258 15.83 -4.16 -11.44
C THR A 258 16.55 -4.68 -10.20
N ALA A 259 17.13 -5.88 -10.28
CA ALA A 259 17.94 -6.45 -9.20
C ALA A 259 19.07 -5.50 -8.77
N ASP A 260 19.82 -4.94 -9.72
CA ASP A 260 20.93 -4.00 -9.43
C ASP A 260 20.44 -2.74 -8.70
N GLU A 261 19.28 -2.22 -9.10
CA GLU A 261 18.69 -1.05 -8.47
C GLU A 261 18.18 -1.38 -7.06
N LEU A 262 17.62 -2.57 -6.84
CA LEU A 262 17.20 -3.05 -5.52
C LEU A 262 18.40 -3.22 -4.59
N HIS A 263 19.53 -3.74 -5.09
CA HIS A 263 20.79 -3.83 -4.35
C HIS A 263 21.31 -2.48 -3.87
N GLN A 264 21.05 -1.40 -4.61
CA GLN A 264 21.46 -0.05 -4.22
C GLN A 264 20.58 0.53 -3.10
N VAL A 265 19.27 0.25 -3.11
CA VAL A 265 18.33 0.88 -2.16
C VAL A 265 18.03 0.04 -0.92
N TYR A 266 18.31 -1.27 -0.94
CA TYR A 266 18.17 -2.19 0.19
C TYR A 266 19.54 -2.67 0.71
N PRO A 267 20.13 -2.01 1.72
CA PRO A 267 21.51 -2.28 2.15
C PRO A 267 21.75 -3.72 2.62
N ARG A 268 20.72 -4.39 3.15
CA ARG A 268 20.79 -5.76 3.68
C ARG A 268 20.27 -6.82 2.70
N LEU A 269 19.99 -6.44 1.46
CA LEU A 269 19.60 -7.40 0.42
C LEU A 269 20.69 -8.47 0.19
N PRO A 270 22.00 -8.13 0.10
CA PRO A 270 23.05 -9.15 -0.03
C PRO A 270 23.06 -10.16 1.12
N ASP A 271 22.91 -9.71 2.37
CA ASP A 271 22.86 -10.61 3.53
C ASP A 271 21.66 -11.55 3.48
N PHE A 272 20.50 -11.02 3.10
CA PHE A 272 19.29 -11.81 2.92
C PHE A 272 19.50 -12.89 1.84
N LEU A 273 20.06 -12.52 0.68
CA LEU A 273 20.31 -13.45 -0.41
C LEU A 273 21.32 -14.54 -0.03
N ALA A 274 22.35 -14.20 0.77
CA ALA A 274 23.29 -15.18 1.30
C ALA A 274 22.60 -16.21 2.22
N ILE A 275 21.70 -15.76 3.12
CA ILE A 275 20.90 -16.67 3.96
C ILE A 275 19.96 -17.51 3.10
N ARG A 276 19.26 -16.90 2.14
CA ARG A 276 18.37 -17.60 1.21
C ARG A 276 19.09 -18.70 0.44
N SER A 277 20.30 -18.43 -0.05
CA SER A 277 21.12 -19.44 -0.76
C SER A 277 21.57 -20.58 0.16
N ARG A 278 21.84 -20.29 1.44
CA ARG A 278 22.25 -21.31 2.42
C ARG A 278 21.09 -22.20 2.86
N LEU A 279 19.89 -21.64 3.02
CA LEU A 279 18.70 -22.35 3.48
C LEU A 279 17.94 -23.06 2.35
N ASP A 280 18.04 -22.53 1.12
CA ASP A 280 17.42 -23.09 -0.08
C ASP A 280 18.46 -23.16 -1.22
N PRO A 281 19.44 -24.09 -1.13
CA PRO A 281 20.51 -24.23 -2.11
C PRO A 281 20.01 -24.72 -3.47
N GLU A 282 18.89 -25.45 -3.51
CA GLU A 282 18.27 -25.94 -4.75
C GLU A 282 17.23 -24.96 -5.35
N GLY A 283 16.95 -23.85 -4.67
CA GLY A 283 16.00 -22.84 -5.14
C GLY A 283 14.55 -23.31 -5.18
N MET A 284 14.16 -24.24 -4.31
CA MET A 284 12.81 -24.81 -4.25
C MET A 284 11.72 -23.74 -4.05
N PHE A 285 12.03 -22.65 -3.34
CA PHE A 285 11.09 -21.55 -3.07
C PHE A 285 11.26 -20.35 -4.00
N VAL A 286 12.11 -20.47 -5.03
CA VAL A 286 12.33 -19.42 -6.03
C VAL A 286 11.44 -19.70 -7.24
N ASN A 287 10.69 -18.67 -7.66
CA ASN A 287 9.93 -18.69 -8.91
C ASN A 287 10.56 -17.74 -9.94
N PRO A 288 10.15 -17.76 -11.23
CA PRO A 288 10.75 -16.90 -12.25
C PRO A 288 10.75 -15.41 -11.88
N TYR A 289 9.68 -14.93 -11.26
CA TYR A 289 9.57 -13.54 -10.79
C TYR A 289 10.64 -13.23 -9.72
N LEU A 290 10.80 -14.07 -8.70
CA LEU A 290 11.83 -13.88 -7.67
C LEU A 290 13.25 -14.04 -8.22
N SER A 291 13.42 -14.90 -9.23
CA SER A 291 14.70 -15.06 -9.92
C SER A 291 15.11 -13.76 -10.61
N GLU A 292 14.19 -13.15 -11.37
CA GLU A 292 14.41 -11.87 -12.03
C GLU A 292 14.58 -10.73 -11.03
N LEU A 293 13.69 -10.66 -10.03
CA LEU A 293 13.67 -9.61 -9.00
C LEU A 293 14.99 -9.54 -8.22
N PHE A 294 15.56 -10.69 -7.87
CA PHE A 294 16.79 -10.78 -7.08
C PHE A 294 18.04 -11.09 -7.91
N GLY A 295 17.94 -11.15 -9.24
CA GLY A 295 19.08 -11.46 -10.12
C GLY A 295 19.69 -12.84 -9.87
N LEU A 296 18.85 -13.83 -9.55
CA LEU A 296 19.28 -15.20 -9.25
C LEU A 296 19.46 -15.97 -10.56
N SER A 297 20.60 -16.64 -10.69
CA SER A 297 20.95 -17.56 -11.78
C SER A 297 20.45 -18.98 -11.54
#